data_AF-A0A0F8CXW2-F1
#
_entry.id   AF-A0A0F8CXW2-F1
#
_cell.length_a   1.000
_cell.length_b   1.000
_cell.length_c   1.000
_cell.angle_alpha   90.00
_cell.angle_beta   90.00
_cell.angle_gamma   90.00
#
_symmetry.space_group_name_H-M   'P 1'
#
loop_
_entity.id
_entity.type
_entity.pdbx_description
1 polymer ?
#
loop_
_entity_poly.entity_id
_entity_poly.type
_entity_poly.pdbx_seq_one_letter_code
_entity_poly.pdbx_strand_id
1 'polypeptide(L)'
;MSSALPLRAAARCTSLVRGAKTIGEAKSRMRFGPFSWQAGVLCLVTLGGLMIYFENEKKRMHQKRIAEANKQIGRPKIGGPFELLDQNGKLFSSEDLKGRYSLVYFGFTHCPDICPEELDKMAEMMNIVNKKIPGSVKPVFITCDPARDGPAELKTYLAEFDSNLVGLTGTYEQIKAVCKSYRVYFSTPSKVKPGEDYLVDHSIYFYLMDPNGDFVEALGRQHSPQAAADIIQGHPQTCYRARFDPPHFVFTPQACYCFNIDGVLLHVAKPIPGAAESLQYLTNNKIPFILLTNGGGKHESDRVSDLASKLGVRLSTENFVQSHTPFQDLVDNSEGLREKTILVTGADAHKCRQIAEAYGFQSVVTPADILAAQPNIYPFQTLMTEVYANTWRPLPKPLYNPDQPTADALKIDAVFVFNDPRDWSLDIQIITDILQSHNGIIGTYSPKNGKSSLPNNGWQGDGQPRVYFSNPDLLWAAHFHQPRLGQGAFQASLDGVWRAITGGHSLQRGKPGDTVDSLHNVYMVGDNPESDIRGANEFRSLLFQMCARQLDGP
;
A
#
# COMPACT_ATOMS: atom_id res chain seq x y z
N MET A 1 -2.98 -69.59 51.72
CA MET A 1 -3.33 -69.89 53.12
C MET A 1 -2.08 -70.32 53.86
N SER A 2 -1.81 -69.62 54.97
CA SER A 2 -1.19 -70.15 56.18
C SER A 2 0.32 -70.40 56.28
N SER A 3 0.78 -70.11 57.50
CA SER A 3 1.96 -70.60 58.23
C SER A 3 3.27 -69.81 58.00
N ALA A 4 4.00 -69.35 59.03
CA ALA A 4 3.87 -69.53 60.47
C ALA A 4 4.59 -68.42 61.26
N LEU A 5 4.03 -68.13 62.45
CA LEU A 5 4.62 -67.53 63.67
C LEU A 5 6.01 -68.13 64.05
N PRO A 6 6.84 -67.59 65.00
CA PRO A 6 6.38 -67.05 66.30
C PRO A 6 7.23 -66.03 67.12
N LEU A 7 6.54 -65.45 68.12
CA LEU A 7 6.85 -65.26 69.57
C LEU A 7 8.10 -64.51 70.11
N ARG A 8 7.78 -63.47 70.90
CA ARG A 8 8.21 -63.13 72.29
C ARG A 8 9.70 -62.85 72.60
N ALA A 9 9.96 -61.70 73.23
CA ALA A 9 10.24 -61.62 74.69
C ALA A 9 10.42 -60.16 75.16
N ALA A 10 10.05 -59.92 76.43
CA ALA A 10 10.05 -58.64 77.12
C ALA A 10 11.35 -58.39 77.92
N ALA A 11 11.69 -57.13 78.20
CA ALA A 11 12.30 -56.69 79.47
C ALA A 11 12.32 -55.15 79.62
N ARG A 12 12.12 -54.69 80.85
CA ARG A 12 11.94 -53.31 81.33
C ARG A 12 13.25 -52.70 81.88
N CYS A 13 13.23 -51.36 82.02
CA CYS A 13 13.98 -50.49 82.97
C CYS A 13 15.50 -50.36 82.74
N THR A 14 16.19 -49.24 82.99
CA THR A 14 15.94 -48.11 83.92
C THR A 14 16.79 -46.90 83.47
N SER A 15 16.42 -45.71 83.92
CA SER A 15 17.11 -44.44 83.71
C SER A 15 18.50 -44.37 84.37
N LEU A 16 19.43 -43.65 83.73
CA LEU A 16 20.61 -43.05 84.36
C LEU A 16 20.85 -41.66 83.77
N VAL A 17 20.58 -40.64 84.59
CA VAL A 17 20.87 -39.23 84.33
C VAL A 17 22.38 -39.00 84.43
N ARG A 18 22.99 -38.34 83.43
CA ARG A 18 24.30 -37.67 83.59
C ARG A 18 24.38 -36.37 82.77
N GLY A 19 24.50 -35.26 83.51
CA GLY A 19 25.40 -34.15 83.19
C GLY A 19 24.91 -33.08 82.20
N ALA A 20 24.31 -32.01 82.73
CA ALA A 20 24.14 -30.77 82.00
C ALA A 20 25.51 -30.15 81.64
N LYS A 21 25.78 -29.97 80.34
CA LYS A 21 26.91 -29.14 79.87
C LYS A 21 26.60 -27.67 80.12
N THR A 22 27.60 -26.94 80.62
CA THR A 22 27.49 -25.56 81.09
C THR A 22 27.31 -24.56 79.94
N ILE A 23 26.54 -23.51 80.20
CA ILE A 23 26.17 -22.40 79.28
C ILE A 23 27.40 -21.67 78.67
N GLY A 24 28.60 -21.85 79.26
CA GLY A 24 29.86 -21.29 78.77
C GLY A 24 30.34 -21.86 77.42
N GLU A 25 30.14 -23.16 77.16
CA GLU A 25 30.50 -23.76 75.85
C GLU A 25 29.52 -23.36 74.74
N ALA A 26 28.28 -23.01 75.08
CA ALA A 26 27.30 -22.50 74.12
C ALA A 26 27.60 -21.05 73.69
N LYS A 27 28.25 -20.25 74.54
CA LYS A 27 28.62 -18.84 74.24
C LYS A 27 29.83 -18.71 73.30
N SER A 28 30.74 -19.69 73.22
CA SER A 28 31.90 -19.59 72.31
C SER A 28 31.55 -19.91 70.85
N ARG A 29 30.45 -20.66 70.60
CA ARG A 29 29.94 -20.92 69.25
C ARG A 29 29.19 -19.74 68.62
N MET A 30 28.75 -18.75 69.41
CA MET A 30 27.96 -17.62 68.93
C MET A 30 28.77 -16.37 68.53
N ARG A 31 30.10 -16.51 68.33
CA ARG A 31 30.95 -15.35 67.99
C ARG A 31 31.02 -15.03 66.49
N PHE A 32 30.40 -15.84 65.65
CA PHE A 32 30.16 -15.52 64.24
C PHE A 32 28.66 -15.68 63.97
N GLY A 33 27.96 -14.55 63.82
CA GLY A 33 26.57 -14.55 63.34
C GLY A 33 26.48 -15.17 61.93
N PRO A 34 25.29 -15.58 61.48
CA PRO A 34 25.10 -16.38 60.25
C PRO A 34 25.53 -15.72 58.93
N PHE A 35 26.10 -14.51 58.98
CA PHE A 35 26.63 -13.78 57.84
C PHE A 35 28.02 -13.24 58.17
N SER A 36 29.06 -13.85 57.58
CA SER A 36 30.38 -13.22 57.51
C SER A 36 30.36 -12.14 56.42
N TRP A 37 31.11 -11.05 56.59
CA TRP A 37 31.21 -10.01 55.56
C TRP A 37 31.72 -10.56 54.22
N GLN A 38 32.56 -11.61 54.29
CA GLN A 38 33.04 -12.37 53.13
C GLN A 38 31.89 -13.05 52.38
N ALA A 39 30.91 -13.64 53.10
CA ALA A 39 29.71 -14.21 52.48
C ALA A 39 28.82 -13.12 51.86
N GLY A 40 28.75 -11.93 52.46
CA GLY A 40 28.05 -10.77 51.90
C GLY A 40 28.65 -10.29 50.58
N VAL A 41 29.98 -10.17 50.52
CA VAL A 41 30.71 -9.78 49.29
C VAL A 41 30.53 -10.83 48.20
N LEU A 42 30.66 -12.12 48.54
CA LEU A 42 30.45 -13.20 47.57
C LEU A 42 29.04 -13.17 46.99
N CYS A 43 28.03 -12.93 47.83
CA CYS A 43 26.63 -12.83 47.40
C CYS A 43 26.40 -11.64 46.45
N LEU A 44 27.02 -10.48 46.71
CA LEU A 44 26.91 -9.32 45.83
C LEU A 44 27.59 -9.55 44.48
N VAL A 45 28.74 -10.22 44.45
CA VAL A 45 29.45 -10.56 43.21
C VAL A 45 28.66 -11.58 42.40
N THR A 46 28.08 -12.60 43.03
CA THR A 46 27.25 -13.59 42.33
C THR A 46 25.95 -12.97 41.82
N LEU A 47 25.27 -12.12 42.61
CA LEU A 47 24.08 -11.38 42.17
C LEU A 47 24.39 -10.43 41.01
N GLY A 48 25.51 -9.70 41.07
CA GLY A 48 25.95 -8.83 39.97
C GLY A 48 26.30 -9.60 38.71
N GLY A 49 27.00 -10.74 38.83
CA GLY A 49 27.30 -11.63 37.71
C GLY A 49 26.04 -12.23 37.08
N LEU A 50 25.07 -12.65 37.90
CA LEU A 50 23.78 -13.14 37.45
C LEU A 50 22.95 -12.05 36.77
N MET A 51 22.95 -10.81 37.28
CA MET A 51 22.27 -9.69 36.61
C MET A 51 22.89 -9.40 35.25
N ILE A 52 24.22 -9.31 35.15
CA ILE A 52 24.91 -9.09 33.88
C ILE A 52 24.60 -10.24 32.90
N TYR A 53 24.67 -11.49 33.37
CA TYR A 53 24.33 -12.65 32.56
C TYR A 53 22.88 -12.60 32.06
N PHE A 54 21.91 -12.33 32.94
CA PHE A 54 20.51 -12.24 32.56
C PHE A 54 20.22 -11.05 31.66
N GLU A 55 20.83 -9.89 31.85
CA GLU A 55 20.68 -8.75 30.94
C GLU A 55 21.26 -9.05 29.55
N ASN A 56 22.41 -9.73 29.49
CA ASN A 56 23.04 -10.10 28.24
C ASN A 56 22.25 -11.20 27.50
N GLU A 57 21.77 -12.21 28.22
CA GLU A 57 20.93 -13.27 27.67
C GLU A 57 19.56 -12.73 27.24
N LYS A 58 18.99 -11.78 28.00
CA LYS A 58 17.74 -11.08 27.67
C LYS A 58 17.90 -10.22 26.42
N LYS A 59 19.03 -9.51 26.24
CA LYS A 59 19.36 -8.81 24.98
C LYS A 59 19.49 -9.78 23.80
N ARG A 60 20.19 -10.90 23.98
CA ARG A 60 20.38 -11.90 22.92
C ARG A 60 19.07 -12.58 22.53
N MET A 61 18.23 -12.93 23.50
CA MET A 61 16.89 -13.49 23.28
C MET A 61 15.92 -12.45 22.70
N HIS A 62 16.05 -11.18 23.07
CA HIS A 62 15.26 -10.10 22.48
C HIS A 62 15.62 -9.88 21.02
N GLN A 63 16.92 -9.89 20.67
CA GLN A 63 17.37 -9.85 19.28
C GLN A 63 16.91 -11.08 18.49
N LYS A 64 16.97 -12.29 19.07
CA LYS A 64 16.41 -13.49 18.43
C LYS A 64 14.90 -13.39 18.24
N ARG A 65 14.14 -12.87 19.20
CA ARG A 65 12.69 -12.66 19.09
C ARG A 65 12.34 -11.60 18.05
N ILE A 66 13.11 -10.53 17.95
CA ILE A 66 12.97 -9.53 16.87
C ILE A 66 13.28 -10.20 15.52
N ALA A 67 14.38 -10.96 15.42
CA ALA A 67 14.75 -11.67 14.20
C ALA A 67 13.71 -12.76 13.81
N GLU A 68 13.10 -13.46 14.76
CA GLU A 68 12.05 -14.46 14.55
C GLU A 68 10.69 -13.81 14.22
N ALA A 69 10.33 -12.72 14.88
CA ALA A 69 9.15 -11.91 14.55
C ALA A 69 9.29 -11.29 13.15
N ASN A 70 10.49 -10.83 12.78
CA ASN A 70 10.83 -10.38 11.43
C ASN A 70 10.90 -11.53 10.42
N LYS A 71 11.03 -12.78 10.86
CA LYS A 71 10.95 -13.98 10.00
C LYS A 71 9.49 -14.38 9.71
N GLN A 72 8.56 -14.03 10.60
CA GLN A 72 7.12 -14.26 10.43
C GLN A 72 6.42 -13.16 9.61
N ILE A 73 6.97 -11.94 9.60
CA ILE A 73 6.52 -10.85 8.72
C ILE A 73 7.40 -10.87 7.48
N GLY A 74 6.94 -11.50 6.40
CA GLY A 74 7.71 -11.66 5.17
C GLY A 74 8.02 -10.34 4.46
N ARG A 75 9.08 -9.63 4.89
CA ARG A 75 9.74 -8.65 4.03
C ARG A 75 10.21 -9.37 2.76
N PRO A 76 10.09 -8.77 1.57
CA PRO A 76 10.70 -9.35 0.38
C PRO A 76 12.19 -9.50 0.66
N LYS A 77 12.70 -10.74 0.53
CA LYS A 77 14.13 -11.03 0.67
C LYS A 77 14.86 -10.38 -0.51
N ILE A 78 15.18 -9.09 -0.35
CA ILE A 78 15.93 -8.24 -1.28
C ILE A 78 17.33 -8.10 -0.70
N GLY A 79 18.33 -8.36 -1.54
CA GLY A 79 19.71 -8.48 -1.11
C GLY A 79 20.13 -9.94 -0.92
N GLY A 80 21.44 -10.15 -0.82
CA GLY A 80 22.04 -11.47 -0.72
C GLY A 80 23.56 -11.39 -0.82
N PRO A 81 24.27 -12.50 -0.53
CA PRO A 81 25.71 -12.54 -0.64
C PRO A 81 26.14 -12.33 -2.09
N PHE A 82 27.10 -11.44 -2.30
CA PHE A 82 27.72 -11.23 -3.60
C PHE A 82 29.20 -10.90 -3.46
N GLU A 83 29.94 -11.15 -4.54
CA GLU A 83 31.33 -10.76 -4.71
C GLU A 83 31.47 -10.13 -6.09
N LEU A 84 31.89 -8.87 -6.11
CA LEU A 84 32.10 -8.05 -7.31
C LEU A 84 33.48 -7.39 -7.22
N LEU A 85 33.86 -6.66 -8.27
CA LEU A 85 35.05 -5.82 -8.30
C LEU A 85 34.65 -4.35 -8.13
N ASP A 86 35.38 -3.62 -7.30
CA ASP A 86 35.22 -2.18 -7.19
C ASP A 86 35.91 -1.43 -8.35
N GLN A 87 35.71 -0.12 -8.41
CA GLN A 87 36.31 0.75 -9.43
C GLN A 87 37.85 0.86 -9.33
N ASN A 88 38.47 0.31 -8.29
CA ASN A 88 39.93 0.22 -8.14
C ASN A 88 40.46 -1.19 -8.45
N GLY A 89 39.61 -2.11 -8.93
CA GLY A 89 39.95 -3.49 -9.23
C GLY A 89 40.11 -4.38 -7.99
N LYS A 90 39.63 -3.95 -6.82
CA LYS A 90 39.66 -4.73 -5.58
C LYS A 90 38.36 -5.54 -5.46
N LEU A 91 38.47 -6.77 -4.96
CA LEU A 91 37.31 -7.57 -4.60
C LEU A 91 36.48 -6.86 -3.52
N PHE A 92 35.18 -6.75 -3.75
CA PHE A 92 34.20 -6.13 -2.87
C PHE A 92 33.03 -7.07 -2.66
N SER A 93 32.69 -7.35 -1.40
CA SER A 93 31.65 -8.29 -1.03
C SER A 93 30.47 -7.59 -0.34
N SER A 94 29.35 -8.29 -0.24
CA SER A 94 28.22 -7.83 0.59
C SER A 94 28.60 -7.63 2.07
N GLU A 95 29.64 -8.30 2.56
CA GLU A 95 30.13 -8.13 3.94
C GLU A 95 30.77 -6.75 4.16
N ASP A 96 31.35 -6.14 3.11
CA ASP A 96 31.93 -4.79 3.16
C ASP A 96 30.87 -3.68 3.28
N LEU A 97 29.59 -4.02 3.10
CA LEU A 97 28.45 -3.14 3.32
C LEU A 97 27.92 -3.20 4.75
N LYS A 98 28.33 -4.19 5.56
CA LYS A 98 27.86 -4.32 6.94
C LYS A 98 28.51 -3.29 7.87
N GLY A 99 27.86 -3.04 8.99
CA GLY A 99 28.28 -2.10 10.03
C GLY A 99 27.86 -0.65 9.78
N ARG A 100 27.35 -0.31 8.59
CA ARG A 100 26.78 1.00 8.25
C ARG A 100 25.61 0.82 7.29
N TYR A 101 24.75 1.82 7.19
CA TYR A 101 23.72 1.81 6.15
C TYR A 101 24.38 1.93 4.77
N SER A 102 23.76 1.34 3.75
CA SER A 102 24.18 1.54 2.36
C SER A 102 23.00 1.88 1.47
N LEU A 103 23.23 2.75 0.49
CA LEU A 103 22.26 3.13 -0.51
C LEU A 103 22.74 2.58 -1.85
N VAL A 104 22.08 1.54 -2.34
CA VAL A 104 22.48 0.79 -3.54
C VAL A 104 21.66 1.25 -4.74
N TYR A 105 22.30 1.64 -5.82
CA TYR A 105 21.68 2.00 -7.09
C TYR A 105 22.20 1.10 -8.21
N PHE A 106 21.31 0.70 -9.12
CA PHE A 106 21.65 -0.08 -10.30
C PHE A 106 21.54 0.81 -11.53
N GLY A 107 22.57 0.83 -12.37
CA GLY A 107 22.62 1.68 -13.56
C GLY A 107 23.73 1.27 -14.52
N PHE A 108 24.05 2.10 -15.52
CA PHE A 108 25.18 1.86 -16.42
C PHE A 108 25.74 3.18 -16.95
N THR A 109 27.02 3.21 -17.33
CA THR A 109 27.72 4.48 -17.67
C THR A 109 27.26 5.09 -18.99
N HIS A 110 26.66 4.30 -19.88
CA HIS A 110 26.21 4.74 -21.21
C HIS A 110 24.72 5.11 -21.25
N CYS A 111 24.08 5.35 -20.09
CA CYS A 111 22.69 5.77 -20.04
C CYS A 111 22.58 7.27 -20.43
N PRO A 112 21.80 7.64 -21.47
CA PRO A 112 21.82 8.99 -22.01
C PRO A 112 21.19 10.04 -21.08
N ASP A 113 20.18 9.67 -20.28
CA ASP A 113 19.37 10.65 -19.54
C ASP A 113 19.11 10.29 -18.07
N ILE A 114 18.75 9.04 -17.75
CA ILE A 114 18.19 8.71 -16.42
C ILE A 114 19.27 8.49 -15.34
N CYS A 115 20.33 7.74 -15.63
CA CYS A 115 21.36 7.45 -14.62
C CYS A 115 22.13 8.69 -14.15
N PRO A 116 22.52 9.65 -15.01
CA PRO A 116 23.15 10.88 -14.55
C PRO A 116 22.26 11.69 -13.58
N GLU A 117 20.97 11.85 -13.91
CA GLU A 117 20.01 12.57 -13.06
C GLU A 117 19.85 11.92 -11.68
N GLU A 118 19.74 10.59 -11.62
CA GLU A 118 19.62 9.87 -10.35
C GLU A 118 20.93 9.88 -9.55
N LEU A 119 22.10 9.88 -10.19
CA LEU A 119 23.39 10.01 -9.49
C LEU A 119 23.60 11.41 -8.89
N ASP A 120 23.21 12.48 -9.61
CA ASP A 120 23.20 13.85 -9.07
C ASP A 120 22.29 13.96 -7.84
N LYS A 121 21.09 13.39 -7.95
CA LYS A 121 20.15 13.29 -6.83
C LYS A 121 20.76 12.50 -5.66
N MET A 122 21.47 11.42 -5.94
CA MET A 122 22.17 10.64 -4.92
C MET A 122 23.26 11.43 -4.21
N ALA A 123 24.08 12.18 -4.95
CA ALA A 123 25.08 13.07 -4.38
C ALA A 123 24.43 14.14 -3.48
N GLU A 124 23.31 14.74 -3.90
CA GLU A 124 22.58 15.71 -3.08
C GLU A 124 21.98 15.09 -1.82
N MET A 125 21.35 13.91 -1.93
CA MET A 125 20.85 13.14 -0.78
C MET A 125 21.98 12.88 0.23
N MET A 126 23.13 12.41 -0.26
CA MET A 126 24.30 12.13 0.57
C MET A 126 24.87 13.38 1.22
N ASN A 127 24.89 14.52 0.53
CA ASN A 127 25.31 15.81 1.09
C ASN A 127 24.40 16.26 2.24
N ILE A 128 23.08 16.09 2.12
CA ILE A 128 22.11 16.44 3.18
C ILE A 128 22.27 15.52 4.39
N VAL A 129 22.45 14.21 4.16
CA VAL A 129 22.67 13.22 5.22
C VAL A 129 23.99 13.47 5.94
N ASN A 130 25.08 13.67 5.19
CA ASN A 130 26.41 13.90 5.75
C ASN A 130 26.52 15.21 6.54
N LYS A 131 25.71 16.24 6.23
CA LYS A 131 25.63 17.47 7.04
C LYS A 131 25.14 17.22 8.46
N LYS A 132 24.22 16.26 8.66
CA LYS A 132 23.70 15.92 10.00
C LYS A 132 24.50 14.81 10.66
N ILE A 133 24.86 13.76 9.90
CA ILE A 133 25.54 12.56 10.42
C ILE A 133 26.59 12.09 9.40
N PRO A 134 27.84 12.60 9.48
CA PRO A 134 28.89 12.27 8.53
C PRO A 134 29.20 10.76 8.48
N GLY A 135 29.21 10.18 7.29
CA GLY A 135 29.68 8.80 7.07
C GLY A 135 28.73 7.69 7.55
N SER A 136 27.47 8.04 7.82
CA SER A 136 26.40 7.13 8.24
C SER A 136 25.94 6.16 7.16
N VAL A 137 25.90 6.64 5.91
CA VAL A 137 25.40 5.89 4.75
C VAL A 137 26.50 5.78 3.70
N LYS A 138 26.65 4.61 3.10
CA LYS A 138 27.60 4.34 2.03
C LYS A 138 26.87 4.30 0.68
N PRO A 139 27.17 5.21 -0.26
CA PRO A 139 26.55 5.19 -1.58
C PRO A 139 27.25 4.15 -2.47
N VAL A 140 26.47 3.25 -3.09
CA VAL A 140 26.96 2.12 -3.89
C VAL A 140 26.25 2.13 -5.24
N PHE A 141 27.02 2.06 -6.32
CA PHE A 141 26.57 1.92 -7.69
C PHE A 141 26.93 0.53 -8.19
N ILE A 142 25.97 -0.23 -8.73
CA ILE A 142 26.21 -1.54 -9.34
C ILE A 142 25.84 -1.46 -10.82
N THR A 143 26.79 -1.79 -11.70
CA THR A 143 26.50 -1.76 -13.14
C THR A 143 25.53 -2.86 -13.56
N CYS A 144 24.60 -2.54 -14.46
CA CYS A 144 23.78 -3.48 -15.21
C CYS A 144 24.40 -3.89 -16.55
N ASP A 145 25.53 -3.28 -16.94
CA ASP A 145 26.20 -3.51 -18.22
C ASP A 145 27.71 -3.75 -18.08
N PRO A 146 28.13 -4.90 -17.51
CA PRO A 146 29.53 -5.21 -17.28
C PRO A 146 30.37 -5.35 -18.56
N ALA A 147 29.74 -5.43 -19.75
CA ALA A 147 30.46 -5.52 -21.01
C ALA A 147 31.14 -4.20 -21.41
N ARG A 148 30.58 -3.07 -20.96
CA ARG A 148 31.07 -1.71 -21.23
C ARG A 148 31.58 -1.00 -19.97
N ASP A 149 31.07 -1.39 -18.81
CA ASP A 149 31.39 -0.75 -17.53
C ASP A 149 32.48 -1.54 -16.76
N GLY A 150 33.73 -1.35 -17.16
CA GLY A 150 34.89 -1.83 -16.42
C GLY A 150 35.25 -0.95 -15.22
N PRO A 151 36.22 -1.37 -14.37
CA PRO A 151 36.63 -0.58 -13.21
C PRO A 151 37.13 0.83 -13.55
N ALA A 152 37.86 0.98 -14.67
CA ALA A 152 38.43 2.28 -15.08
C ALA A 152 37.35 3.26 -15.57
N GLU A 153 36.37 2.74 -16.30
CA GLU A 153 35.21 3.47 -16.82
C GLU A 153 34.32 3.93 -15.67
N LEU A 154 33.98 3.03 -14.73
CA LEU A 154 33.22 3.36 -13.53
C LEU A 154 33.94 4.41 -12.67
N LYS A 155 35.26 4.30 -12.52
CA LYS A 155 36.06 5.26 -11.74
C LYS A 155 35.99 6.66 -12.34
N THR A 156 36.04 6.77 -13.66
CA THR A 156 35.99 8.06 -14.36
C THR A 156 34.58 8.65 -14.27
N TYR A 157 33.57 7.85 -14.55
CA TYR A 157 32.17 8.28 -14.54
C TYR A 157 31.68 8.71 -13.16
N LEU A 158 31.91 7.90 -12.12
CA LEU A 158 31.41 8.19 -10.77
C LEU A 158 32.14 9.36 -10.09
N ALA A 159 33.37 9.68 -10.53
CA ALA A 159 34.13 10.80 -9.99
C ALA A 159 33.51 12.17 -10.30
N GLU A 160 32.64 12.26 -11.32
CA GLU A 160 31.92 13.49 -11.67
C GLU A 160 30.80 13.83 -10.68
N PHE A 161 30.25 12.81 -9.99
CA PHE A 161 29.07 12.96 -9.11
C PHE A 161 29.45 13.07 -7.62
N ASP A 162 30.10 12.05 -7.05
CA ASP A 162 30.51 12.04 -5.64
C ASP A 162 31.72 11.10 -5.43
N SER A 163 32.81 11.65 -4.87
CA SER A 163 34.04 10.90 -4.56
C SER A 163 33.86 9.72 -3.57
N ASN A 164 32.75 9.67 -2.84
CA ASN A 164 32.42 8.59 -1.89
C ASN A 164 31.64 7.43 -2.52
N LEU A 165 31.21 7.55 -3.79
CA LEU A 165 30.52 6.47 -4.50
C LEU A 165 31.45 5.26 -4.69
N VAL A 166 30.94 4.09 -4.32
CA VAL A 166 31.58 2.81 -4.63
C VAL A 166 30.93 2.22 -5.88
N GLY A 167 31.67 2.13 -6.97
CA GLY A 167 31.22 1.52 -8.22
C GLY A 167 31.60 0.05 -8.28
N LEU A 168 30.64 -0.82 -8.53
CA LEU A 168 30.82 -2.27 -8.57
C LEU A 168 30.52 -2.82 -9.97
N THR A 169 31.41 -3.68 -10.46
CA THR A 169 31.29 -4.42 -11.72
C THR A 169 31.73 -5.87 -11.56
N GLY A 170 31.49 -6.73 -12.54
CA GLY A 170 31.79 -8.16 -12.47
C GLY A 170 31.50 -8.87 -13.79
N THR A 171 31.42 -10.20 -13.79
CA THR A 171 30.95 -10.91 -14.99
C THR A 171 29.44 -10.74 -15.17
N TYR A 172 28.95 -10.99 -16.38
CA TYR A 172 27.51 -10.93 -16.68
C TYR A 172 26.69 -11.85 -15.76
N GLU A 173 27.21 -13.04 -15.43
CA GLU A 173 26.57 -13.99 -14.52
C GLU A 173 26.52 -13.47 -13.09
N GLN A 174 27.58 -12.82 -12.62
CA GLN A 174 27.64 -12.21 -11.29
C GLN A 174 26.64 -11.07 -11.19
N ILE A 175 26.63 -10.13 -12.14
CA ILE A 175 25.66 -9.03 -12.18
C ILE A 175 24.23 -9.57 -12.25
N LYS A 176 23.96 -10.57 -13.11
CA LYS A 176 22.65 -11.21 -13.20
C LYS A 176 22.20 -11.83 -11.88
N ALA A 177 23.11 -12.46 -11.14
CA ALA A 177 22.81 -13.05 -9.83
C ALA A 177 22.52 -11.97 -8.77
N VAL A 178 23.25 -10.86 -8.80
CA VAL A 178 23.02 -9.71 -7.92
C VAL A 178 21.69 -9.04 -8.25
N CYS A 179 21.43 -8.68 -9.50
CA CYS A 179 20.15 -8.11 -9.94
C CYS A 179 18.97 -9.01 -9.54
N LYS A 180 19.10 -10.35 -9.69
CA LYS A 180 18.07 -11.29 -9.23
C LYS A 180 17.87 -11.26 -7.71
N SER A 181 18.93 -11.16 -6.93
CA SER A 181 18.88 -11.09 -5.45
C SER A 181 18.26 -9.77 -4.97
N TYR A 182 18.48 -8.69 -5.71
CA TYR A 182 17.87 -7.38 -5.45
C TYR A 182 16.51 -7.20 -6.15
N ARG A 183 16.03 -8.21 -6.90
CA ARG A 183 14.81 -8.18 -7.72
C ARG A 183 14.77 -7.04 -8.75
N VAL A 184 15.94 -6.66 -9.24
CA VAL A 184 16.12 -5.69 -10.33
C VAL A 184 15.89 -6.42 -11.65
N TYR A 185 14.89 -5.97 -12.41
CA TYR A 185 14.74 -6.37 -13.80
C TYR A 185 15.84 -5.69 -14.61
N PHE A 186 16.52 -6.44 -15.48
CA PHE A 186 17.34 -5.86 -16.53
C PHE A 186 17.21 -6.66 -17.82
N SER A 187 17.24 -5.98 -18.96
CA SER A 187 17.17 -6.58 -20.29
C SER A 187 18.20 -5.97 -21.22
N THR A 188 19.06 -6.81 -21.79
CA THR A 188 20.00 -6.45 -22.86
C THR A 188 19.47 -7.00 -24.20
N PRO A 189 19.51 -6.22 -25.29
CA PRO A 189 19.05 -6.70 -26.61
C PRO A 189 19.81 -7.95 -27.05
N SER A 190 19.10 -8.98 -27.52
CA SER A 190 19.66 -10.32 -27.76
C SER A 190 20.58 -10.42 -28.99
N LYS A 191 20.71 -9.34 -29.78
CA LYS A 191 21.46 -9.27 -31.04
C LYS A 191 22.11 -7.90 -31.21
N VAL A 192 23.20 -7.66 -30.48
CA VAL A 192 24.02 -6.45 -30.66
C VAL A 192 25.21 -6.81 -31.56
N LYS A 193 25.43 -6.09 -32.66
CA LYS A 193 26.64 -6.25 -33.46
C LYS A 193 27.84 -5.60 -32.74
N PRO A 194 29.06 -6.14 -32.87
CA PRO A 194 30.24 -5.51 -32.27
C PRO A 194 30.38 -4.05 -32.75
N GLY A 195 30.27 -3.09 -31.81
CA GLY A 195 30.34 -1.64 -32.08
C GLY A 195 29.00 -0.91 -32.21
N GLU A 196 27.86 -1.58 -32.05
CA GLU A 196 26.52 -0.97 -32.07
C GLU A 196 26.10 -0.57 -30.64
N ASP A 197 25.66 0.67 -30.45
CA ASP A 197 25.20 1.17 -29.15
C ASP A 197 23.80 0.60 -28.82
N TYR A 198 23.59 0.20 -27.57
CA TYR A 198 22.34 -0.39 -27.11
C TYR A 198 21.92 0.15 -25.74
N LEU A 199 20.60 0.22 -25.54
CA LEU A 199 20.00 0.60 -24.27
C LEU A 199 19.75 -0.64 -23.42
N VAL A 200 20.00 -0.50 -22.12
CA VAL A 200 19.68 -1.50 -21.11
C VAL A 200 18.49 -0.99 -20.31
N ASP A 201 17.36 -1.70 -20.40
CA ASP A 201 16.23 -1.42 -19.51
C ASP A 201 16.57 -1.93 -18.11
N HIS A 202 16.47 -1.09 -17.07
CA HIS A 202 16.64 -1.53 -15.68
C HIS A 202 15.73 -0.77 -14.70
N SER A 203 15.52 -1.36 -13.51
CA SER A 203 14.79 -0.68 -12.42
C SER A 203 15.60 0.51 -11.86
N ILE A 204 14.92 1.62 -11.59
CA ILE A 204 15.52 2.94 -11.27
C ILE A 204 15.40 3.34 -9.77
N TYR A 205 15.31 2.35 -8.88
CA TYR A 205 15.17 2.58 -7.43
C TYR A 205 16.52 2.63 -6.72
N PHE A 206 16.62 3.43 -5.66
CA PHE A 206 17.68 3.31 -4.65
C PHE A 206 17.24 2.36 -3.54
N TYR A 207 18.06 1.37 -3.21
CA TYR A 207 17.79 0.41 -2.14
C TYR A 207 18.57 0.79 -0.88
N LEU A 208 17.85 1.18 0.17
CA LEU A 208 18.44 1.42 1.49
C LEU A 208 18.58 0.08 2.22
N MET A 209 19.81 -0.25 2.59
CA MET A 209 20.19 -1.46 3.33
C MET A 209 20.67 -1.07 4.72
N ASP A 210 20.33 -1.87 5.72
CA ASP A 210 20.74 -1.65 7.12
C ASP A 210 22.19 -2.13 7.38
N PRO A 211 22.75 -1.88 8.57
CA PRO A 211 24.08 -2.35 8.96
C PRO A 211 24.27 -3.87 8.99
N ASN A 212 23.20 -4.67 8.95
CA ASN A 212 23.28 -6.13 8.85
C ASN A 212 23.26 -6.60 7.39
N GLY A 213 23.00 -5.70 6.44
CA GLY A 213 22.83 -6.01 5.02
C GLY A 213 21.40 -6.40 4.64
N ASP A 214 20.42 -6.13 5.52
CA ASP A 214 19.00 -6.38 5.28
C ASP A 214 18.33 -5.18 4.60
N PHE A 215 17.40 -5.46 3.69
CA PHE A 215 16.63 -4.43 3.00
C PHE A 215 15.72 -3.67 3.98
N VAL A 216 15.80 -2.33 3.90
CA VAL A 216 14.99 -1.40 4.67
C VAL A 216 13.88 -0.82 3.80
N GLU A 217 14.26 -0.16 2.70
CA GLU A 217 13.34 0.67 1.92
C GLU A 217 13.87 0.92 0.49
N ALA A 218 12.98 1.16 -0.46
CA ALA A 218 13.32 1.53 -1.84
C ALA A 218 12.85 2.96 -2.14
N LEU A 219 13.76 3.84 -2.57
CA LEU A 219 13.49 5.24 -2.90
C LEU A 219 13.41 5.40 -4.42
N GLY A 220 12.24 5.76 -4.95
CA GLY A 220 12.03 6.01 -6.39
C GLY A 220 12.31 7.44 -6.83
N ARG A 221 12.17 7.69 -8.15
CA ARG A 221 12.40 8.98 -8.81
C ARG A 221 11.59 10.14 -8.22
N GLN A 222 10.37 9.87 -7.76
CA GLN A 222 9.44 10.85 -7.23
C GLN A 222 9.87 11.52 -5.91
N HIS A 223 10.85 10.97 -5.20
CA HIS A 223 11.37 11.59 -3.98
C HIS A 223 12.31 12.75 -4.32
N SER A 224 12.14 13.91 -3.69
CA SER A 224 13.16 14.96 -3.74
C SER A 224 14.39 14.53 -2.92
N PRO A 225 15.59 15.09 -3.20
CA PRO A 225 16.79 14.83 -2.41
C PRO A 225 16.57 15.04 -0.89
N GLN A 226 15.83 16.08 -0.52
CA GLN A 226 15.49 16.38 0.86
C GLN A 226 14.55 15.33 1.47
N ALA A 227 13.46 14.97 0.78
CA ALA A 227 12.51 13.97 1.29
C ALA A 227 13.19 12.60 1.48
N ALA A 228 14.01 12.19 0.52
CA ALA A 228 14.78 10.96 0.62
C ALA A 228 15.83 11.00 1.74
N ALA A 229 16.51 12.13 1.94
CA ALA A 229 17.44 12.32 3.05
C ALA A 229 16.74 12.27 4.42
N ASP A 230 15.54 12.84 4.53
CA ASP A 230 14.74 12.80 5.76
C ASP A 230 14.27 11.38 6.08
N ILE A 231 13.90 10.58 5.07
CA ILE A 231 13.61 9.14 5.24
C ILE A 231 14.84 8.40 5.77
N ILE A 232 16.00 8.58 5.14
CA ILE A 232 17.27 7.97 5.56
C ILE A 232 17.62 8.34 7.02
N GLN A 233 17.34 9.59 7.42
CA GLN A 233 17.60 10.09 8.77
C GLN A 233 16.55 9.63 9.80
N GLY A 234 15.33 9.34 9.37
CA GLY A 234 14.24 8.84 10.22
C GLY A 234 14.43 7.41 10.69
N HIS A 235 15.25 6.62 10.00
CA HIS A 235 15.57 5.25 10.41
C HIS A 235 16.51 5.24 11.62
N PRO A 236 16.24 4.42 12.66
CA PRO A 236 17.03 4.39 13.89
C PRO A 236 18.45 3.91 13.61
N GLN A 237 19.35 4.87 13.41
CA GLN A 237 20.75 4.60 13.20
C GLN A 237 21.38 4.10 14.50
N THR A 238 21.34 2.79 14.69
CA THR A 238 21.97 2.10 15.83
C THR A 238 23.48 2.03 15.66
N CYS A 239 24.11 3.18 15.49
CA CYS A 239 25.55 3.37 15.53
C CYS A 239 25.88 4.73 16.14
N TYR A 240 25.52 4.96 17.40
CA TYR A 240 26.36 5.79 18.30
C TYR A 240 26.12 5.45 19.76
N ARG A 241 27.21 5.19 20.49
CA ARG A 241 27.24 5.11 21.96
C ARG A 241 26.94 6.49 22.54
N ALA A 242 25.82 6.66 23.23
CA ALA A 242 25.73 7.46 24.46
C ALA A 242 24.41 7.17 25.17
N ARG A 243 24.53 7.02 26.49
CA ARG A 243 23.49 6.70 27.47
C ARG A 243 22.33 7.68 27.37
N PHE A 244 21.09 7.20 27.34
CA PHE A 244 19.93 7.69 28.09
C PHE A 244 18.70 6.82 27.73
N ASP A 245 18.08 6.23 28.74
CA ASP A 245 16.72 5.68 28.75
C ASP A 245 15.98 6.39 29.91
N PRO A 246 14.63 6.51 29.96
CA PRO A 246 13.60 6.42 28.91
C PRO A 246 12.56 7.61 29.06
N PRO A 247 11.30 7.63 28.52
CA PRO A 247 10.29 6.57 28.56
C PRO A 247 9.73 6.14 27.19
N HIS A 248 9.59 4.82 27.06
CA HIS A 248 8.59 4.04 26.33
C HIS A 248 7.54 4.79 25.48
N PHE A 249 7.59 4.57 24.16
CA PHE A 249 6.47 4.09 23.34
C PHE A 249 7.07 3.42 22.09
N VAL A 250 7.17 2.08 22.09
CA VAL A 250 7.48 1.32 20.86
C VAL A 250 6.13 1.02 20.22
N PHE A 251 5.76 1.78 19.19
CA PHE A 251 4.69 1.38 18.29
C PHE A 251 5.23 0.19 17.48
N THR A 252 4.77 -1.02 17.78
CA THR A 252 4.91 -2.13 16.82
C THR A 252 3.96 -1.84 15.67
N PRO A 253 4.41 -1.61 14.42
CA PRO A 253 3.48 -1.39 13.33
C PRO A 253 2.71 -2.70 13.09
N GLN A 254 1.42 -2.72 13.44
CA GLN A 254 0.54 -3.83 13.09
C GLN A 254 0.39 -3.83 11.58
N ALA A 255 0.78 -4.92 10.92
CA ALA A 255 0.49 -5.11 9.51
C ALA A 255 -1.04 -5.15 9.31
N CYS A 256 -1.54 -4.35 8.39
CA CYS A 256 -2.95 -4.31 8.00
C CYS A 256 -3.10 -4.89 6.59
N TYR A 257 -4.22 -5.53 6.28
CA TYR A 257 -4.44 -6.13 4.97
C TYR A 257 -5.63 -5.49 4.25
N CYS A 258 -5.52 -5.32 2.94
CA CYS A 258 -6.60 -4.91 2.07
C CYS A 258 -6.80 -6.03 1.04
N PHE A 259 -7.98 -6.64 1.02
CA PHE A 259 -8.28 -7.75 0.09
C PHE A 259 -9.21 -7.28 -1.01
N ASN A 260 -8.81 -7.51 -2.26
CA ASN A 260 -9.78 -7.62 -3.35
C ASN A 260 -10.75 -8.78 -3.06
N ILE A 261 -11.96 -8.71 -3.58
CA ILE A 261 -12.98 -9.75 -3.40
C ILE A 261 -12.99 -10.70 -4.59
N ASP A 262 -13.22 -10.16 -5.77
CA ASP A 262 -13.36 -10.95 -7.00
C ASP A 262 -11.96 -11.38 -7.46
N GLY A 263 -11.75 -12.67 -7.70
CA GLY A 263 -10.44 -13.24 -8.04
C GLY A 263 -9.55 -13.58 -6.85
N VAL A 264 -9.84 -13.08 -5.65
CA VAL A 264 -9.04 -13.29 -4.42
C VAL A 264 -9.79 -14.04 -3.32
N LEU A 265 -10.99 -13.60 -2.96
CA LEU A 265 -11.83 -14.27 -1.96
C LEU A 265 -12.91 -15.13 -2.63
N LEU A 266 -13.43 -14.66 -3.75
CA LEU A 266 -14.43 -15.34 -4.56
C LEU A 266 -13.92 -15.52 -5.98
N HIS A 267 -14.07 -16.71 -6.54
CA HIS A 267 -14.05 -16.89 -7.98
C HIS A 267 -15.50 -16.85 -8.45
N VAL A 268 -15.91 -15.72 -9.03
CA VAL A 268 -17.30 -15.44 -9.42
C VAL A 268 -18.21 -15.38 -8.18
N ALA A 269 -18.89 -16.48 -7.84
CA ALA A 269 -19.81 -16.55 -6.70
C ALA A 269 -19.38 -17.62 -5.69
N LYS A 270 -18.32 -18.37 -6.00
CA LYS A 270 -17.83 -19.48 -5.18
C LYS A 270 -16.62 -19.01 -4.37
N PRO A 271 -16.59 -19.29 -3.05
CA PRO A 271 -15.40 -19.09 -2.24
C PRO A 271 -14.17 -19.77 -2.83
N ILE A 272 -13.04 -19.06 -2.83
CA ILE A 272 -11.73 -19.63 -3.15
C ILE A 272 -11.24 -20.43 -1.92
N PRO A 273 -10.66 -21.64 -2.11
CA PRO A 273 -10.12 -22.42 -1.00
C PRO A 273 -9.14 -21.60 -0.15
N GLY A 274 -9.30 -21.59 1.17
CA GLY A 274 -8.45 -20.83 2.09
C GLY A 274 -8.91 -19.39 2.36
N ALA A 275 -9.90 -18.86 1.62
CA ALA A 275 -10.37 -17.49 1.80
C ALA A 275 -11.04 -17.27 3.17
N ALA A 276 -11.96 -18.17 3.56
CA ALA A 276 -12.66 -18.09 4.83
C ALA A 276 -11.69 -18.26 6.01
N GLU A 277 -10.78 -19.22 5.91
CA GLU A 277 -9.76 -19.52 6.90
C GLU A 277 -8.81 -18.34 7.10
N SER A 278 -8.43 -17.65 6.01
CA SER A 278 -7.58 -16.46 6.06
C SER A 278 -8.26 -15.31 6.80
N LEU A 279 -9.51 -14.99 6.44
CA LEU A 279 -10.26 -13.91 7.12
C LEU A 279 -10.53 -14.24 8.60
N GLN A 280 -10.83 -15.50 8.90
CA GLN A 280 -11.05 -15.95 10.27
C GLN A 280 -9.76 -15.93 11.09
N TYR A 281 -8.61 -16.27 10.48
CA TYR A 281 -7.31 -16.13 11.11
C TYR A 281 -7.02 -14.66 11.47
N LEU A 282 -7.22 -13.72 10.53
CA LEU A 282 -7.02 -12.29 10.79
C LEU A 282 -7.91 -11.80 11.93
N THR A 283 -9.19 -12.19 11.91
CA THR A 283 -10.16 -11.86 12.94
C THR A 283 -9.74 -12.41 14.32
N ASN A 284 -9.37 -13.70 14.39
CA ASN A 284 -8.98 -14.37 15.63
C ASN A 284 -7.69 -13.78 16.23
N ASN A 285 -6.78 -13.29 15.39
CA ASN A 285 -5.53 -12.66 15.80
C ASN A 285 -5.62 -11.14 15.93
N LYS A 286 -6.81 -10.55 15.76
CA LYS A 286 -7.04 -9.10 15.83
C LYS A 286 -6.13 -8.31 14.88
N ILE A 287 -5.87 -8.86 13.70
CA ILE A 287 -5.10 -8.20 12.64
C ILE A 287 -6.08 -7.36 11.82
N PRO A 288 -5.88 -6.03 11.69
CA PRO A 288 -6.82 -5.19 10.95
C PRO A 288 -6.83 -5.56 9.47
N PHE A 289 -8.02 -5.62 8.89
CA PHE A 289 -8.18 -5.76 7.45
C PHE A 289 -9.42 -5.05 6.93
N ILE A 290 -9.36 -4.63 5.68
CA ILE A 290 -10.49 -4.13 4.91
C ILE A 290 -10.68 -4.99 3.66
N LEU A 291 -11.91 -5.04 3.18
CA LEU A 291 -12.29 -5.62 1.91
C LEU A 291 -12.54 -4.47 0.94
N LEU A 292 -11.81 -4.45 -0.15
CA LEU A 292 -11.91 -3.43 -1.20
C LEU A 292 -12.38 -4.12 -2.48
N THR A 293 -13.35 -3.54 -3.18
CA THR A 293 -13.78 -4.08 -4.48
C THR A 293 -14.12 -2.96 -5.42
N ASN A 294 -13.69 -3.12 -6.67
CA ASN A 294 -14.09 -2.24 -7.76
C ASN A 294 -15.54 -2.50 -8.23
N GLY A 295 -16.13 -3.63 -7.81
CA GLY A 295 -17.52 -3.97 -8.07
C GLY A 295 -18.51 -3.10 -7.31
N GLY A 296 -19.66 -2.84 -7.93
CA GLY A 296 -20.68 -1.93 -7.40
C GLY A 296 -22.12 -2.31 -7.75
N GLY A 297 -23.07 -1.51 -7.28
CA GLY A 297 -24.49 -1.62 -7.64
C GLY A 297 -25.39 -2.28 -6.60
N LYS A 298 -24.88 -2.47 -5.38
CA LYS A 298 -25.64 -2.80 -4.17
C LYS A 298 -25.10 -1.93 -3.03
N HIS A 299 -25.95 -1.68 -2.03
CA HIS A 299 -25.51 -1.05 -0.80
C HIS A 299 -24.55 -1.97 -0.04
N GLU A 300 -23.60 -1.40 0.72
CA GLU A 300 -22.55 -2.14 1.42
C GLU A 300 -23.14 -3.19 2.36
N SER A 301 -24.24 -2.88 3.05
CA SER A 301 -24.94 -3.82 3.95
C SER A 301 -25.38 -5.10 3.23
N ASP A 302 -25.90 -4.98 2.02
CA ASP A 302 -26.39 -6.12 1.24
C ASP A 302 -25.22 -6.96 0.74
N ARG A 303 -24.14 -6.29 0.34
CA ARG A 303 -22.93 -6.96 -0.17
C ARG A 303 -22.18 -7.68 0.95
N VAL A 304 -22.06 -7.05 2.12
CA VAL A 304 -21.48 -7.66 3.33
C VAL A 304 -22.30 -8.87 3.77
N SER A 305 -23.63 -8.77 3.78
CA SER A 305 -24.52 -9.89 4.12
C SER A 305 -24.34 -11.08 3.16
N ASP A 306 -24.35 -10.82 1.85
CA ASP A 306 -24.12 -11.83 0.82
C ASP A 306 -22.74 -12.50 0.97
N LEU A 307 -21.68 -11.70 1.15
CA LEU A 307 -20.31 -12.20 1.29
C LEU A 307 -20.11 -13.00 2.59
N ALA A 308 -20.63 -12.50 3.71
CA ALA A 308 -20.59 -13.18 5.01
C ALA A 308 -21.28 -14.56 4.94
N SER A 309 -22.43 -14.63 4.25
CA SER A 309 -23.16 -15.90 4.06
C SER A 309 -22.37 -16.92 3.23
N LYS A 310 -21.67 -16.45 2.18
CA LYS A 310 -20.89 -17.32 1.28
C LYS A 310 -19.61 -17.82 1.91
N LEU A 311 -18.90 -16.95 2.64
CA LEU A 311 -17.63 -17.28 3.28
C LEU A 311 -17.79 -17.90 4.68
N GLY A 312 -18.97 -17.81 5.29
CA GLY A 312 -19.21 -18.31 6.64
C GLY A 312 -18.47 -17.51 7.73
N VAL A 313 -18.09 -16.26 7.45
CA VAL A 313 -17.37 -15.37 8.37
C VAL A 313 -18.21 -14.16 8.76
N ARG A 314 -17.95 -13.58 9.93
CA ARG A 314 -18.59 -12.32 10.35
C ARG A 314 -17.88 -11.14 9.70
N LEU A 315 -18.62 -10.32 8.97
CA LEU A 315 -18.13 -9.10 8.33
C LEU A 315 -18.99 -7.90 8.75
N SER A 316 -18.39 -6.73 8.76
CA SER A 316 -19.03 -5.44 9.05
C SER A 316 -18.90 -4.52 7.84
N THR A 317 -19.85 -3.59 7.67
CA THR A 317 -19.77 -2.51 6.67
C THR A 317 -18.61 -1.57 6.93
N GLU A 318 -18.12 -1.47 8.17
CA GLU A 318 -16.95 -0.65 8.53
C GLU A 318 -15.64 -1.15 7.90
N ASN A 319 -15.57 -2.44 7.56
CA ASN A 319 -14.39 -3.05 6.94
C ASN A 319 -14.60 -3.26 5.44
N PHE A 320 -15.55 -2.57 4.82
CA PHE A 320 -15.98 -2.85 3.45
C PHE A 320 -16.05 -1.58 2.62
N VAL A 321 -15.30 -1.58 1.50
CA VAL A 321 -15.24 -0.46 0.58
C VAL A 321 -15.53 -0.97 -0.83
N GLN A 322 -16.54 -0.39 -1.46
CA GLN A 322 -16.85 -0.56 -2.87
C GLN A 322 -16.37 0.65 -3.66
N SER A 323 -16.32 0.51 -4.99
CA SER A 323 -15.94 1.58 -5.91
C SER A 323 -16.70 2.90 -5.69
N HIS A 324 -17.99 2.83 -5.34
CA HIS A 324 -18.84 4.01 -5.13
C HIS A 324 -18.90 4.49 -3.67
N THR A 325 -18.34 3.75 -2.71
CA THR A 325 -18.35 4.13 -1.28
C THR A 325 -17.72 5.51 -1.03
N PRO A 326 -16.59 5.90 -1.68
CA PRO A 326 -16.01 7.24 -1.51
C PRO A 326 -16.91 8.40 -1.95
N PHE A 327 -18.01 8.15 -2.67
CA PHE A 327 -18.96 9.22 -2.99
C PHE A 327 -19.71 9.72 -1.76
N GLN A 328 -19.74 8.97 -0.65
CA GLN A 328 -20.26 9.44 0.64
C GLN A 328 -19.54 10.71 1.11
N ASP A 329 -18.22 10.79 0.91
CA ASP A 329 -17.42 11.92 1.34
C ASP A 329 -17.80 13.21 0.60
N LEU A 330 -18.35 13.11 -0.61
CA LEU A 330 -18.75 14.25 -1.43
C LEU A 330 -20.09 14.88 -1.00
N VAL A 331 -20.83 14.22 -0.10
CA VAL A 331 -22.11 14.72 0.42
C VAL A 331 -21.89 15.96 1.29
N ASP A 332 -20.95 15.86 2.25
CA ASP A 332 -20.74 16.88 3.29
C ASP A 332 -19.36 17.58 3.23
N ASN A 333 -18.49 17.22 2.29
CA ASN A 333 -17.19 17.90 2.15
C ASN A 333 -17.32 19.32 1.57
N SER A 334 -16.17 19.93 1.26
CA SER A 334 -16.09 21.28 0.67
C SER A 334 -16.88 21.47 -0.63
N GLU A 335 -17.21 20.42 -1.38
CA GLU A 335 -18.08 20.51 -2.56
C GLU A 335 -19.57 20.63 -2.20
N GLY A 336 -19.97 20.12 -1.02
CA GLY A 336 -21.29 20.27 -0.42
C GLY A 336 -22.43 19.88 -1.35
N LEU A 337 -22.48 18.60 -1.76
CA LEU A 337 -23.42 18.11 -2.76
C LEU A 337 -24.75 17.61 -2.17
N ARG A 338 -24.90 17.54 -0.84
CA ARG A 338 -26.10 17.03 -0.15
C ARG A 338 -27.43 17.56 -0.72
N GLU A 339 -27.54 18.87 -0.87
CA GLU A 339 -28.77 19.56 -1.31
C GLU A 339 -28.79 19.84 -2.82
N LYS A 340 -27.69 19.55 -3.53
CA LYS A 340 -27.55 19.81 -4.96
C LYS A 340 -28.17 18.68 -5.77
N THR A 341 -28.52 18.98 -7.03
CA THR A 341 -29.09 17.98 -7.92
C THR A 341 -27.99 17.25 -8.66
N ILE A 342 -27.91 15.94 -8.47
CA ILE A 342 -26.91 15.08 -9.12
C ILE A 342 -27.55 14.18 -10.17
N LEU A 343 -26.81 13.87 -11.23
CA LEU A 343 -27.16 12.80 -12.16
C LEU A 343 -26.43 11.53 -11.74
N VAL A 344 -27.16 10.42 -11.58
CA VAL A 344 -26.60 9.10 -11.28
C VAL A 344 -26.90 8.14 -12.42
N THR A 345 -25.86 7.47 -12.91
CA THR A 345 -25.97 6.36 -13.87
C THR A 345 -25.18 5.12 -13.42
N GLY A 346 -25.51 3.98 -14.01
CA GLY A 346 -24.94 2.67 -13.75
C GLY A 346 -25.74 1.56 -14.43
N ALA A 347 -25.36 0.31 -14.18
CA ALA A 347 -26.00 -0.88 -14.76
C ALA A 347 -27.50 -0.96 -14.46
N ASP A 348 -27.86 -0.45 -13.28
CA ASP A 348 -29.22 -0.28 -12.80
C ASP A 348 -29.27 1.08 -12.09
N ALA A 349 -29.60 2.13 -12.84
CA ALA A 349 -29.61 3.49 -12.34
C ALA A 349 -30.61 3.69 -11.19
N HIS A 350 -31.67 2.89 -11.11
CA HIS A 350 -32.62 2.93 -10.00
C HIS A 350 -31.99 2.46 -8.69
N LYS A 351 -31.26 1.35 -8.71
CA LYS A 351 -30.50 0.91 -7.53
C LYS A 351 -29.41 1.90 -7.17
N CYS A 352 -28.71 2.45 -8.16
CA CYS A 352 -27.67 3.46 -7.91
C CYS A 352 -28.27 4.71 -7.24
N ARG A 353 -29.48 5.14 -7.65
CA ARG A 353 -30.24 6.18 -6.96
C ARG A 353 -30.47 5.84 -5.50
N GLN A 354 -31.00 4.65 -5.20
CA GLN A 354 -31.28 4.24 -3.82
C GLN A 354 -30.02 4.27 -2.94
N ILE A 355 -28.87 3.88 -3.49
CA ILE A 355 -27.58 3.93 -2.80
C ILE A 355 -27.16 5.40 -2.56
N ALA A 356 -27.27 6.26 -3.57
CA ALA A 356 -26.96 7.68 -3.42
C ALA A 356 -27.88 8.36 -2.38
N GLU A 357 -29.18 8.06 -2.39
CA GLU A 357 -30.14 8.54 -1.38
C GLU A 357 -29.74 8.06 0.02
N ALA A 358 -29.31 6.81 0.16
CA ALA A 358 -28.82 6.25 1.42
C ALA A 358 -27.52 6.91 1.92
N TYR A 359 -26.64 7.34 1.02
CA TYR A 359 -25.44 8.12 1.34
C TYR A 359 -25.78 9.55 1.79
N GLY A 360 -26.98 10.05 1.48
CA GLY A 360 -27.48 11.35 1.94
C GLY A 360 -27.67 12.40 0.86
N PHE A 361 -27.50 12.06 -0.43
CA PHE A 361 -27.88 12.94 -1.54
C PHE A 361 -29.41 13.11 -1.58
N GLN A 362 -29.89 14.36 -1.57
CA GLN A 362 -31.33 14.64 -1.46
C GLN A 362 -32.03 14.72 -2.82
N SER A 363 -31.31 15.13 -3.88
CA SER A 363 -31.88 15.33 -5.22
C SER A 363 -31.11 14.52 -6.26
N VAL A 364 -31.65 13.35 -6.61
CA VAL A 364 -30.98 12.38 -7.49
C VAL A 364 -31.80 12.10 -8.75
N VAL A 365 -31.28 12.54 -9.89
CA VAL A 365 -31.84 12.33 -11.22
C VAL A 365 -31.14 11.15 -11.90
N THR A 366 -31.87 10.41 -12.73
CA THR A 366 -31.35 9.29 -13.53
C THR A 366 -31.68 9.49 -15.02
N PRO A 367 -31.01 8.79 -15.95
CA PRO A 367 -31.36 8.80 -17.37
C PRO A 367 -32.83 8.50 -17.66
N ALA A 368 -33.46 7.61 -16.87
CA ALA A 368 -34.87 7.26 -17.01
C ALA A 368 -35.80 8.46 -16.80
N ASP A 369 -35.49 9.35 -15.86
CA ASP A 369 -36.32 10.52 -15.56
C ASP A 369 -36.25 11.55 -16.70
N ILE A 370 -35.04 11.77 -17.22
CA ILE A 370 -34.79 12.70 -18.31
C ILE A 370 -35.48 12.20 -19.59
N LEU A 371 -35.33 10.91 -19.88
CA LEU A 371 -35.97 10.29 -21.04
C LEU A 371 -37.50 10.31 -20.95
N ALA A 372 -38.06 10.09 -19.76
CA ALA A 372 -39.51 10.18 -19.55
C ALA A 372 -40.03 11.62 -19.74
N ALA A 373 -39.27 12.62 -19.33
CA ALA A 373 -39.63 14.04 -19.49
C ALA A 373 -39.46 14.55 -20.93
N GLN A 374 -38.43 14.08 -21.65
CA GLN A 374 -38.17 14.44 -23.04
C GLN A 374 -37.62 13.25 -23.82
N PRO A 375 -38.49 12.45 -24.45
CA PRO A 375 -38.07 11.27 -25.22
C PRO A 375 -37.15 11.61 -26.41
N ASN A 376 -37.29 12.82 -26.99
CA ASN A 376 -36.50 13.23 -28.15
C ASN A 376 -35.05 13.60 -27.82
N ILE A 377 -34.67 13.64 -26.53
CA ILE A 377 -33.26 13.86 -26.14
C ILE A 377 -32.35 12.74 -26.65
N TYR A 378 -32.93 11.56 -26.89
CA TYR A 378 -32.24 10.41 -27.44
C TYR A 378 -33.11 9.81 -28.56
N PRO A 379 -32.86 10.16 -29.84
CA PRO A 379 -33.74 9.82 -30.95
C PRO A 379 -33.63 8.35 -31.41
N PHE A 380 -32.82 7.54 -30.73
CA PHE A 380 -32.61 6.13 -31.08
C PHE A 380 -33.48 5.23 -30.20
N GLN A 381 -33.72 4.01 -30.68
CA GLN A 381 -34.39 2.99 -29.87
C GLN A 381 -33.54 2.68 -28.63
N THR A 382 -34.16 2.76 -27.45
CA THR A 382 -33.50 2.48 -26.18
C THR A 382 -33.36 0.98 -25.95
N LEU A 383 -32.23 0.55 -25.39
CA LEU A 383 -31.97 -0.87 -25.13
C LEU A 383 -32.72 -1.38 -23.90
N MET A 384 -33.01 -0.48 -22.95
CA MET A 384 -33.60 -0.82 -21.65
C MET A 384 -35.00 -0.22 -21.45
N THR A 385 -35.81 -0.12 -22.51
CA THR A 385 -37.13 0.55 -22.49
C THR A 385 -38.01 0.14 -21.31
N GLU A 386 -38.15 -1.16 -21.02
CA GLU A 386 -38.97 -1.64 -19.90
C GLU A 386 -38.41 -1.21 -18.54
N VAL A 387 -37.09 -1.20 -18.38
CA VAL A 387 -36.45 -0.76 -17.12
C VAL A 387 -36.72 0.72 -16.92
N TYR A 388 -36.53 1.56 -17.94
CA TYR A 388 -36.76 3.00 -17.85
C TYR A 388 -38.23 3.33 -17.57
N ALA A 389 -39.17 2.65 -18.24
CA ALA A 389 -40.60 2.83 -18.03
C ALA A 389 -41.05 2.52 -16.59
N ASN A 390 -40.38 1.59 -15.91
CA ASN A 390 -40.73 1.15 -14.55
C ASN A 390 -39.97 1.85 -13.43
N THR A 391 -38.92 2.62 -13.74
CA THR A 391 -37.99 3.16 -12.72
C THR A 391 -37.87 4.67 -12.66
N TRP A 392 -38.42 5.37 -13.66
CA TRP A 392 -38.42 6.83 -13.72
C TRP A 392 -39.23 7.45 -12.57
N ARG A 393 -38.86 8.67 -12.19
CA ARG A 393 -39.57 9.56 -11.25
C ARG A 393 -39.71 10.95 -11.89
N PRO A 394 -40.71 11.75 -11.51
CA PRO A 394 -40.80 13.14 -11.95
C PRO A 394 -39.51 13.92 -11.62
N LEU A 395 -39.05 14.75 -12.56
CA LEU A 395 -37.89 15.61 -12.35
C LEU A 395 -38.17 16.66 -11.26
N PRO A 396 -37.18 17.04 -10.44
CA PRO A 396 -37.35 18.06 -9.39
C PRO A 396 -37.61 19.47 -9.97
N LYS A 397 -37.19 19.70 -11.22
CA LYS A 397 -37.44 20.89 -12.02
C LYS A 397 -37.64 20.49 -13.49
N PRO A 398 -38.40 21.25 -14.29
CA PRO A 398 -38.55 20.97 -15.72
C PRO A 398 -37.23 21.11 -16.47
N LEU A 399 -37.10 20.43 -17.61
CA LEU A 399 -35.99 20.66 -18.54
C LEU A 399 -36.08 22.09 -19.12
N TYR A 400 -34.94 22.62 -19.59
CA TYR A 400 -34.91 23.96 -20.16
C TYR A 400 -35.92 24.14 -21.30
N ASN A 401 -36.64 25.25 -21.25
CA ASN A 401 -37.51 25.74 -22.31
C ASN A 401 -37.17 27.22 -22.55
N PRO A 402 -36.91 27.65 -23.80
CA PRO A 402 -36.62 29.05 -24.10
C PRO A 402 -37.74 30.02 -23.71
N ASP A 403 -38.98 29.54 -23.59
CA ASP A 403 -40.14 30.35 -23.19
C ASP A 403 -40.27 30.51 -21.65
N GLN A 404 -39.40 29.87 -20.86
CA GLN A 404 -39.43 29.90 -19.40
C GLN A 404 -38.13 30.48 -18.80
N PRO A 405 -38.19 31.07 -17.58
CA PRO A 405 -36.98 31.55 -16.90
C PRO A 405 -35.96 30.43 -16.67
N THR A 406 -34.70 30.68 -17.03
CA THR A 406 -33.61 29.70 -16.90
C THR A 406 -33.35 29.26 -15.45
N ALA A 407 -33.70 30.08 -14.45
CA ALA A 407 -33.56 29.75 -13.04
C ALA A 407 -34.48 28.60 -12.58
N ASP A 408 -35.58 28.38 -13.31
CA ASP A 408 -36.56 27.34 -13.02
C ASP A 408 -36.22 26.02 -13.72
N ALA A 409 -35.24 26.03 -14.64
CA ALA A 409 -34.80 24.84 -15.35
C ALA A 409 -33.95 23.91 -14.47
N LEU A 410 -33.99 22.61 -14.80
CA LEU A 410 -33.22 21.57 -14.16
C LEU A 410 -31.73 21.80 -14.40
N LYS A 411 -31.01 22.01 -13.29
CA LYS A 411 -29.55 22.07 -13.24
C LYS A 411 -29.01 20.76 -12.67
N ILE A 412 -27.96 20.23 -13.27
CA ILE A 412 -27.16 19.13 -12.73
C ILE A 412 -25.83 19.69 -12.23
N ASP A 413 -25.53 19.51 -10.95
CA ASP A 413 -24.33 20.02 -10.28
C ASP A 413 -23.16 19.02 -10.28
N ALA A 414 -23.44 17.72 -10.37
CA ALA A 414 -22.44 16.66 -10.50
C ALA A 414 -23.02 15.44 -11.23
N VAL A 415 -22.16 14.69 -11.93
CA VAL A 415 -22.52 13.43 -12.60
C VAL A 415 -21.75 12.29 -11.97
N PHE A 416 -22.44 11.25 -11.52
CA PHE A 416 -21.86 10.07 -10.90
C PHE A 416 -22.15 8.81 -11.70
N VAL A 417 -21.08 8.09 -12.03
CA VAL A 417 -21.14 6.78 -12.68
C VAL A 417 -20.78 5.73 -11.64
N PHE A 418 -21.80 5.15 -10.99
CA PHE A 418 -21.65 4.27 -9.82
C PHE A 418 -21.07 2.89 -10.17
N ASN A 419 -21.42 2.37 -11.34
CA ASN A 419 -20.86 1.17 -11.96
C ASN A 419 -21.12 1.22 -13.47
N ASP A 420 -20.91 0.12 -14.20
CA ASP A 420 -20.99 0.04 -15.66
C ASP A 420 -22.41 0.29 -16.20
N PRO A 421 -22.68 1.41 -16.88
CA PRO A 421 -23.97 1.59 -17.54
C PRO A 421 -24.18 0.54 -18.62
N ARG A 422 -25.44 0.24 -18.96
CA ARG A 422 -25.77 -0.80 -19.96
C ARG A 422 -26.23 -0.22 -21.30
N ASP A 423 -26.72 1.01 -21.33
CA ASP A 423 -27.11 1.71 -22.55
C ASP A 423 -26.12 2.86 -22.81
N TRP A 424 -24.87 2.50 -23.13
CA TRP A 424 -23.76 3.45 -23.22
C TRP A 424 -24.05 4.63 -24.14
N SER A 425 -24.79 4.40 -25.22
CA SER A 425 -25.13 5.45 -26.17
C SER A 425 -26.07 6.50 -25.56
N LEU A 426 -27.10 6.07 -24.83
CA LEU A 426 -27.99 6.98 -24.09
C LEU A 426 -27.24 7.72 -22.99
N ASP A 427 -26.47 7.00 -22.18
CA ASP A 427 -25.71 7.57 -21.06
C ASP A 427 -24.68 8.59 -21.55
N ILE A 428 -23.91 8.27 -22.61
CA ILE A 428 -22.95 9.18 -23.22
C ILE A 428 -23.64 10.40 -23.81
N GLN A 429 -24.79 10.25 -24.48
CA GLN A 429 -25.54 11.38 -25.03
C GLN A 429 -25.93 12.36 -23.91
N ILE A 430 -26.59 11.88 -22.86
CA ILE A 430 -27.04 12.72 -21.74
C ILE A 430 -25.85 13.40 -21.03
N ILE A 431 -24.80 12.63 -20.72
CA ILE A 431 -23.61 13.18 -20.05
C ILE A 431 -22.96 14.26 -20.92
N THR A 432 -22.84 14.02 -22.23
CA THR A 432 -22.20 14.97 -23.14
C THR A 432 -23.02 16.24 -23.35
N ASP A 433 -24.35 16.14 -23.37
CA ASP A 433 -25.24 17.31 -23.41
C ASP A 433 -25.08 18.18 -22.15
N ILE A 434 -25.01 17.54 -20.98
CA ILE A 434 -24.77 18.24 -19.70
C ILE A 434 -23.40 18.93 -19.71
N LEU A 435 -22.35 18.27 -20.20
CA LEU A 435 -20.99 18.82 -20.23
C LEU A 435 -20.81 19.97 -21.23
N GLN A 436 -21.70 20.08 -22.21
CA GLN A 436 -21.73 21.21 -23.16
C GLN A 436 -22.71 22.31 -22.74
N SER A 437 -23.55 22.06 -21.73
CA SER A 437 -24.59 22.99 -21.30
C SER A 437 -24.07 24.29 -20.68
N HIS A 438 -24.93 25.28 -20.52
CA HIS A 438 -24.66 26.44 -19.67
C HIS A 438 -24.92 26.07 -18.21
N ASN A 439 -23.90 26.15 -17.35
CA ASN A 439 -24.00 25.95 -15.91
C ASN A 439 -24.65 24.60 -15.48
N GLY A 440 -24.54 23.54 -16.30
CA GLY A 440 -25.17 22.25 -16.01
C GLY A 440 -26.67 22.16 -16.30
N ILE A 441 -27.26 23.16 -16.96
CA ILE A 441 -28.70 23.21 -17.23
C ILE A 441 -29.03 22.40 -18.48
N ILE A 442 -29.74 21.27 -18.31
CA ILE A 442 -30.06 20.37 -19.42
C ILE A 442 -30.93 21.08 -20.47
N GLY A 443 -30.54 20.93 -21.74
CA GLY A 443 -31.22 21.53 -22.90
C GLY A 443 -30.63 22.87 -23.36
N THR A 444 -29.61 23.38 -22.65
CA THR A 444 -28.86 24.57 -23.07
C THR A 444 -27.54 24.19 -23.74
N TYR A 445 -26.93 25.14 -24.45
CA TYR A 445 -25.57 25.02 -24.98
C TYR A 445 -24.75 26.24 -24.57
N SER A 446 -23.57 26.02 -23.97
CA SER A 446 -22.76 27.13 -23.49
C SER A 446 -22.22 27.97 -24.65
N PRO A 447 -22.38 29.30 -24.62
CA PRO A 447 -21.78 30.17 -25.61
C PRO A 447 -20.26 30.27 -25.47
N LYS A 448 -19.64 29.66 -24.45
CA LYS A 448 -18.18 29.61 -24.29
C LYS A 448 -17.54 28.48 -25.08
N ASN A 449 -18.29 27.43 -25.39
CA ASN A 449 -17.80 26.25 -26.10
C ASN A 449 -17.14 26.63 -27.44
N GLY A 450 -15.94 26.10 -27.67
CA GLY A 450 -15.17 26.31 -28.89
C GLY A 450 -14.52 27.70 -29.05
N LYS A 451 -14.62 28.60 -28.06
CA LYS A 451 -13.95 29.91 -28.11
C LYS A 451 -12.46 29.76 -27.82
N SER A 452 -11.65 29.76 -28.87
CA SER A 452 -10.18 29.66 -28.79
C SER A 452 -9.51 30.76 -27.96
N SER A 453 -10.18 31.88 -27.71
CA SER A 453 -9.69 32.95 -26.85
C SER A 453 -9.80 32.64 -25.35
N LEU A 454 -10.52 31.59 -24.96
CA LEU A 454 -10.71 31.19 -23.56
C LEU A 454 -9.84 29.97 -23.22
N PRO A 455 -9.45 29.79 -21.95
CA PRO A 455 -8.79 28.56 -21.49
C PRO A 455 -9.60 27.32 -21.88
N ASN A 456 -8.91 26.24 -22.28
CA ASN A 456 -9.54 24.99 -22.76
C ASN A 456 -10.54 25.22 -23.92
N ASN A 457 -10.33 26.26 -24.73
CA ASN A 457 -11.26 26.72 -25.76
C ASN A 457 -12.70 26.96 -25.23
N GLY A 458 -12.82 27.31 -23.94
CA GLY A 458 -14.08 27.53 -23.23
C GLY A 458 -14.87 26.25 -22.90
N TRP A 459 -14.40 25.06 -23.29
CA TRP A 459 -15.00 23.79 -22.91
C TRP A 459 -14.93 23.59 -21.40
N GLN A 460 -16.05 23.23 -20.78
CA GLN A 460 -16.22 23.12 -19.33
C GLN A 460 -15.86 24.40 -18.54
N GLY A 461 -15.86 25.57 -19.21
CA GLY A 461 -15.52 26.87 -18.63
C GLY A 461 -16.72 27.73 -18.19
N ASP A 462 -17.91 27.13 -18.08
CA ASP A 462 -19.18 27.83 -17.87
C ASP A 462 -20.03 27.26 -16.73
N GLY A 463 -19.38 26.64 -15.74
CA GLY A 463 -20.05 26.07 -14.57
C GLY A 463 -20.68 24.70 -14.82
N GLN A 464 -20.28 24.00 -15.88
CA GLN A 464 -20.71 22.62 -16.13
C GLN A 464 -20.24 21.68 -15.00
N PRO A 465 -21.00 20.62 -14.71
CA PRO A 465 -20.65 19.69 -13.65
C PRO A 465 -19.41 18.87 -14.02
N ARG A 466 -18.81 18.29 -12.98
CA ARG A 466 -17.77 17.27 -13.13
C ARG A 466 -18.38 15.88 -13.18
N VAL A 467 -17.69 14.98 -13.88
CA VAL A 467 -18.05 13.54 -13.92
C VAL A 467 -17.13 12.77 -12.98
N TYR A 468 -17.74 11.98 -12.10
CA TYR A 468 -17.08 11.11 -11.13
C TYR A 468 -17.31 9.66 -11.54
N PHE A 469 -16.22 8.92 -11.66
CA PHE A 469 -16.23 7.49 -11.94
C PHE A 469 -15.78 6.74 -10.69
N SER A 470 -16.41 5.61 -10.43
CA SER A 470 -16.14 4.79 -9.26
C SER A 470 -15.03 3.77 -9.50
N ASN A 471 -14.84 3.32 -10.75
CA ASN A 471 -13.96 2.20 -11.10
C ASN A 471 -13.17 2.50 -12.40
N PRO A 472 -11.82 2.51 -12.37
CA PRO A 472 -10.99 2.75 -13.55
C PRO A 472 -10.78 1.52 -14.47
N ASP A 473 -11.25 0.33 -14.09
CA ASP A 473 -10.87 -0.91 -14.76
C ASP A 473 -11.39 -1.01 -16.20
N LEU A 474 -10.45 -1.12 -17.15
CA LEU A 474 -10.78 -1.39 -18.55
C LEU A 474 -11.34 -2.80 -18.73
N LEU A 475 -10.74 -3.78 -18.04
CA LEU A 475 -11.05 -5.20 -18.14
C LEU A 475 -11.30 -5.80 -16.76
N TRP A 476 -12.25 -6.72 -16.67
CA TRP A 476 -12.52 -7.50 -15.45
C TRP A 476 -12.82 -8.97 -15.77
N ALA A 477 -12.61 -9.84 -14.77
CA ALA A 477 -12.85 -11.27 -14.89
C ALA A 477 -14.33 -11.61 -14.62
N ALA A 478 -15.04 -12.01 -15.69
CA ALA A 478 -16.45 -12.44 -15.61
C ALA A 478 -16.58 -13.97 -15.75
N HIS A 479 -17.81 -14.47 -15.85
CA HIS A 479 -18.08 -15.89 -16.10
C HIS A 479 -17.51 -16.43 -17.43
N PHE A 480 -17.33 -15.55 -18.41
CA PHE A 480 -16.80 -15.93 -19.72
C PHE A 480 -15.28 -16.10 -19.65
N HIS A 481 -14.74 -17.04 -20.42
CA HIS A 481 -13.32 -17.41 -20.37
C HIS A 481 -12.34 -16.30 -20.81
N GLN A 482 -12.84 -15.23 -21.42
CA GLN A 482 -12.06 -14.03 -21.74
C GLN A 482 -12.52 -12.84 -20.88
N PRO A 483 -11.59 -11.97 -20.43
CA PRO A 483 -11.93 -10.74 -19.72
C PRO A 483 -12.99 -9.91 -20.45
N ARG A 484 -13.89 -9.27 -19.70
CA ARG A 484 -14.96 -8.42 -20.23
C ARG A 484 -14.61 -6.95 -19.99
N LEU A 485 -15.17 -6.08 -20.82
CA LEU A 485 -15.05 -4.63 -20.63
C LEU A 485 -15.71 -4.22 -19.31
N GLY A 486 -15.00 -3.38 -18.55
CA GLY A 486 -15.47 -2.75 -17.32
C GLY A 486 -15.71 -1.25 -17.49
N GLN A 487 -15.78 -0.52 -16.37
CA GLN A 487 -16.21 0.88 -16.39
C GLN A 487 -15.14 1.76 -17.03
N GLY A 488 -13.87 1.37 -16.99
CA GLY A 488 -12.79 2.01 -17.74
C GLY A 488 -13.02 1.99 -19.26
N ALA A 489 -13.72 0.99 -19.79
CA ALA A 489 -14.09 0.97 -21.22
C ALA A 489 -15.22 1.95 -21.54
N PHE A 490 -16.19 2.10 -20.63
CA PHE A 490 -17.19 3.17 -20.72
C PHE A 490 -16.54 4.55 -20.66
N GLN A 491 -15.58 4.74 -19.74
CA GLN A 491 -14.78 5.96 -19.64
C GLN A 491 -14.02 6.25 -20.94
N ALA A 492 -13.35 5.26 -21.51
CA ALA A 492 -12.65 5.40 -22.78
C ALA A 492 -13.60 5.77 -23.93
N SER A 493 -14.81 5.21 -23.93
CA SER A 493 -15.85 5.52 -24.93
C SER A 493 -16.34 6.95 -24.80
N LEU A 494 -16.66 7.41 -23.58
CA LEU A 494 -17.05 8.79 -23.31
C LEU A 494 -15.92 9.76 -23.67
N ASP A 495 -14.68 9.48 -23.27
CA ASP A 495 -13.51 10.30 -23.61
C ASP A 495 -13.31 10.39 -25.13
N GLY A 496 -13.52 9.30 -25.85
CA GLY A 496 -13.42 9.25 -27.31
C GLY A 496 -14.46 10.15 -27.97
N VAL A 497 -15.72 10.05 -27.55
CA VAL A 497 -16.82 10.91 -28.04
C VAL A 497 -16.56 12.37 -27.68
N TRP A 498 -16.15 12.65 -26.44
CA TRP A 498 -15.82 13.99 -25.98
C TRP A 498 -14.69 14.62 -26.81
N ARG A 499 -13.59 13.89 -27.04
CA ARG A 499 -12.48 14.36 -27.89
C ARG A 499 -12.96 14.63 -29.32
N ALA A 500 -13.80 13.77 -29.88
CA ALA A 500 -14.32 13.96 -31.23
C ALA A 500 -15.17 15.24 -31.34
N ILE A 501 -16.01 15.51 -30.34
CA ILE A 501 -16.87 16.71 -30.29
C ILE A 501 -16.06 17.98 -30.06
N THR A 502 -15.07 17.93 -29.18
CA THR A 502 -14.34 19.12 -28.72
C THR A 502 -13.12 19.48 -29.56
N GLY A 503 -12.74 18.64 -30.53
CA GLY A 503 -11.53 18.82 -31.34
C GLY A 503 -10.25 18.38 -30.63
N GLY A 504 -10.33 17.29 -29.85
CA GLY A 504 -9.19 16.64 -29.18
C GLY A 504 -8.97 17.04 -27.72
N HIS A 505 -9.84 17.86 -27.12
CA HIS A 505 -9.67 18.29 -25.73
C HIS A 505 -10.01 17.16 -24.75
N SER A 506 -9.30 17.11 -23.63
CA SER A 506 -9.54 16.11 -22.58
C SER A 506 -10.77 16.47 -21.75
N LEU A 507 -11.50 15.45 -21.29
CA LEU A 507 -12.60 15.60 -20.36
C LEU A 507 -12.07 15.91 -18.95
N GLN A 508 -12.55 17.00 -18.34
CA GLN A 508 -12.27 17.31 -16.94
C GLN A 508 -13.16 16.47 -16.02
N ARG A 509 -12.55 15.77 -15.07
CA ARG A 509 -13.20 14.81 -14.17
C ARG A 509 -13.18 15.30 -12.72
N GLY A 510 -14.10 14.77 -11.92
CA GLY A 510 -14.08 14.91 -10.47
C GLY A 510 -13.07 13.95 -9.84
N LYS A 511 -12.52 14.34 -8.69
CA LYS A 511 -11.70 13.45 -7.85
C LYS A 511 -12.58 12.95 -6.70
N PRO A 512 -12.68 11.62 -6.47
CA PRO A 512 -13.23 11.14 -5.20
C PRO A 512 -12.37 11.65 -4.04
N GLY A 513 -12.97 11.83 -2.85
CA GLY A 513 -12.30 12.45 -1.70
C GLY A 513 -11.00 11.75 -1.29
N ASP A 514 -10.01 12.56 -0.88
CA ASP A 514 -8.74 12.07 -0.32
C ASP A 514 -8.89 11.88 1.20
N THR A 515 -9.39 10.73 1.65
CA THR A 515 -9.53 10.47 3.10
C THR A 515 -9.15 9.04 3.47
N VAL A 516 -7.91 8.84 3.92
CA VAL A 516 -7.55 7.70 4.78
C VAL A 516 -6.60 8.18 5.88
N ASP A 517 -6.99 7.93 7.13
CA ASP A 517 -6.21 8.19 8.34
C ASP A 517 -4.92 7.36 8.41
N SER A 518 -3.93 7.84 9.16
CA SER A 518 -2.59 7.23 9.38
C SER A 518 -2.62 5.77 9.84
N LEU A 519 -2.17 4.84 8.99
CA LEU A 519 -1.79 3.47 9.31
C LEU A 519 -0.40 3.20 8.71
N HIS A 520 0.36 2.32 9.35
CA HIS A 520 1.68 1.93 8.88
C HIS A 520 1.61 0.48 8.38
N ASN A 521 2.13 0.21 7.16
CA ASN A 521 2.21 -1.10 6.50
C ASN A 521 0.86 -1.75 6.15
N VAL A 522 0.23 -1.29 5.06
CA VAL A 522 -0.96 -1.93 4.48
C VAL A 522 -0.55 -2.86 3.34
N TYR A 523 -1.01 -4.10 3.32
CA TYR A 523 -0.73 -5.06 2.25
C TYR A 523 -1.96 -5.23 1.35
N MET A 524 -1.86 -4.82 0.09
CA MET A 524 -2.90 -5.10 -0.91
C MET A 524 -2.76 -6.52 -1.43
N VAL A 525 -3.84 -7.28 -1.35
CA VAL A 525 -3.97 -8.64 -1.91
C VAL A 525 -4.97 -8.56 -3.05
N GLY A 526 -4.47 -8.63 -4.29
CA GLY A 526 -5.24 -8.44 -5.50
C GLY A 526 -4.78 -9.36 -6.63
N ASP A 527 -5.68 -9.62 -7.58
CA ASP A 527 -5.44 -10.46 -8.75
C ASP A 527 -5.16 -9.62 -10.02
N ASN A 528 -5.53 -8.34 -10.05
CA ASN A 528 -5.38 -7.47 -11.22
C ASN A 528 -4.18 -6.52 -11.07
N PRO A 529 -3.09 -6.69 -11.87
CA PRO A 529 -1.92 -5.80 -11.83
C PRO A 529 -2.23 -4.33 -12.13
N GLU A 530 -3.16 -4.09 -13.06
CA GLU A 530 -3.51 -2.74 -13.51
C GLU A 530 -4.43 -2.01 -12.51
N SER A 531 -5.08 -2.74 -11.60
CA SER A 531 -5.93 -2.14 -10.57
C SER A 531 -5.28 -2.22 -9.20
N ASP A 532 -5.23 -3.42 -8.63
CA ASP A 532 -4.94 -3.63 -7.23
C ASP A 532 -3.47 -3.33 -6.95
N ILE A 533 -2.59 -3.85 -7.80
CA ILE A 533 -1.15 -3.73 -7.63
C ILE A 533 -0.70 -2.30 -7.95
N ARG A 534 -1.11 -1.76 -9.11
CA ARG A 534 -0.81 -0.38 -9.49
C ARG A 534 -1.39 0.62 -8.49
N GLY A 535 -2.67 0.49 -8.15
CA GLY A 535 -3.36 1.37 -7.20
C GLY A 535 -2.70 1.37 -5.82
N ALA A 536 -2.33 0.20 -5.31
CA ALA A 536 -1.55 0.11 -4.06
C ALA A 536 -0.18 0.81 -4.17
N ASN A 537 0.53 0.62 -5.28
CA ASN A 537 1.85 1.23 -5.49
C ASN A 537 1.79 2.75 -5.76
N GLU A 538 0.67 3.25 -6.28
CA GLU A 538 0.42 4.67 -6.55
C GLU A 538 -0.19 5.42 -5.36
N PHE A 539 -0.80 4.71 -4.41
CA PHE A 539 -1.44 5.30 -3.23
C PHE A 539 -0.45 6.11 -2.38
N ARG A 540 -0.75 7.39 -2.17
CA ARG A 540 0.02 8.31 -1.32
C ARG A 540 -0.73 8.63 -0.04
N SER A 541 -0.11 8.35 1.10
CA SER A 541 -0.39 9.08 2.34
C SER A 541 0.97 9.41 2.99
N LEU A 542 1.05 10.56 3.66
CA LEU A 542 2.27 11.11 4.30
C LEU A 542 2.93 10.16 5.33
N LEU A 543 2.33 8.99 5.59
CA LEU A 543 2.74 8.00 6.60
C LEU A 543 2.65 6.53 6.11
N PHE A 544 2.39 6.25 4.83
CA PHE A 544 2.04 4.90 4.34
C PHE A 544 2.92 4.39 3.19
N GLN A 545 3.15 3.07 3.21
CA GLN A 545 3.63 2.29 2.07
C GLN A 545 2.74 1.05 1.95
N MET A 546 2.12 0.85 0.77
CA MET A 546 1.40 -0.38 0.45
C MET A 546 2.32 -1.35 -0.30
N CYS A 547 2.37 -2.61 0.14
CA CYS A 547 3.21 -3.63 -0.48
C CYS A 547 2.31 -4.73 -1.07
N ALA A 548 2.39 -4.95 -2.39
CA ALA A 548 1.50 -5.85 -3.10
C ALA A 548 2.20 -7.18 -3.46
N ARG A 549 1.45 -8.30 -3.42
CA ARG A 549 1.95 -9.63 -3.77
C ARG A 549 1.02 -10.26 -4.81
N GLN A 550 1.54 -10.52 -6.01
CA GLN A 550 0.82 -11.25 -7.05
C GLN A 550 0.67 -12.72 -6.64
N LEU A 551 -0.55 -13.26 -6.73
CA LEU A 551 -0.79 -14.70 -6.66
C LEU A 551 -0.54 -15.29 -8.05
N ASP A 552 0.57 -16.01 -8.22
CA ASP A 552 0.76 -16.87 -9.39
C ASP A 552 -0.23 -18.04 -9.27
N GLY A 553 -1.27 -18.09 -10.12
CA GLY A 553 -2.35 -19.08 -10.01
C GLY A 553 -2.03 -20.45 -10.63
N PRO A 554 -3.05 -21.30 -10.84
CA PRO A 554 -4.05 -21.75 -9.86
C PRO A 554 -3.48 -22.73 -8.82
#